data_AF-A0A8J2JZ19-F1
#
_entry.id   AF-A0A8J2JZ19-F1
#
_cell.length_a   1.000
_cell.length_b   1.000
_cell.length_c   1.000
_cell.angle_alpha   90.00
_cell.angle_beta   90.00
_cell.angle_gamma   90.00
#
_symmetry.space_group_name_H-M   'P 1'
#
loop_
_entity.id
_entity.type
_entity.pdbx_description
1 polymer ?
#
loop_
_entity_poly.entity_id
_entity_poly.type
_entity_poly.pdbx_seq_one_letter_code
_entity_poly.pdbx_strand_id
1 'polypeptide(L)'
;MWKKCVLLVFLPIISCSEEIRKVLENAKCKGHDIDVNEKDMGFILDCAGELGIKSKNDITLEKMPCFSMCLIEKQGLIDHDGTPHKEKILEMEADTKLPEELKADIRKHLSDCLDEHGPKAKADDKTCKSFEPLTTCIHKSYLHLCTEH
;
A
#
# COMPACT_ATOMS: atom_id res chain seq x y z
N MET A 1 1.87 -8.36 -31.93
CA MET A 1 1.26 -7.07 -32.34
C MET A 1 1.16 -6.15 -31.12
N TRP A 2 2.22 -5.42 -30.78
CA TRP A 2 2.14 -4.22 -29.95
C TRP A 2 2.47 -3.05 -30.88
N LYS A 3 1.44 -2.29 -31.25
CA LYS A 3 1.54 -1.17 -32.17
C LYS A 3 2.16 0.02 -31.43
N LYS A 4 3.35 0.42 -31.90
CA LYS A 4 3.79 1.81 -32.09
C LYS A 4 3.61 2.75 -30.89
N CYS A 5 4.67 2.86 -30.08
CA CYS A 5 5.00 4.07 -29.34
C CYS A 5 5.17 5.23 -30.35
N VAL A 6 4.16 6.08 -30.46
CA VAL A 6 4.13 7.22 -31.37
C VAL A 6 3.81 8.47 -30.54
N LEU A 7 4.79 9.38 -30.56
CA LEU A 7 4.68 10.84 -30.46
C LEU A 7 4.14 11.43 -29.12
N LEU A 8 5.02 11.99 -28.28
CA LEU A 8 5.47 13.39 -28.23
C LEU A 8 4.74 14.21 -27.13
N VAL A 9 5.54 14.86 -26.27
CA VAL A 9 5.21 15.96 -25.31
C VAL A 9 4.65 15.62 -23.91
N PHE A 10 4.21 14.39 -23.61
CA PHE A 10 3.61 14.04 -22.29
C PHE A 10 4.41 13.01 -21.43
N LEU A 11 5.74 12.98 -21.53
CA LEU A 11 6.55 11.91 -20.91
C LEU A 11 7.36 12.38 -19.68
N PRO A 12 6.72 12.42 -18.51
CA PRO A 12 7.36 11.88 -17.31
C PRO A 12 6.58 10.72 -16.66
N ILE A 13 5.35 10.43 -17.10
CA ILE A 13 4.46 9.48 -16.40
C ILE A 13 4.91 8.02 -16.58
N ILE A 14 5.41 7.64 -17.78
CA ILE A 14 5.78 6.23 -18.05
C ILE A 14 6.97 5.76 -17.20
N SER A 15 7.95 6.64 -16.94
CA SER A 15 9.14 6.31 -16.15
C SER A 15 8.85 5.98 -14.68
N CYS A 16 7.77 6.54 -14.13
CA CYS A 16 7.40 6.40 -12.73
C CYS A 16 6.88 5.00 -12.38
N SER A 17 6.18 4.37 -13.32
CA SER A 17 5.50 3.09 -13.08
C SER A 17 6.47 1.90 -12.97
N GLU A 18 7.57 1.92 -13.73
CA GLU A 18 8.54 0.81 -13.74
C GLU A 18 9.40 0.76 -12.47
N GLU A 19 9.78 1.91 -11.90
CA GLU A 19 10.61 1.93 -10.68
C GLU A 19 9.85 1.42 -9.46
N ILE A 20 8.60 1.88 -9.28
CA ILE A 20 7.74 1.43 -8.17
C ILE A 20 7.47 -0.08 -8.30
N ARG A 21 7.19 -0.55 -9.52
CA ARG A 21 6.97 -1.96 -9.80
C ARG A 21 8.18 -2.81 -9.43
N LYS A 22 9.40 -2.40 -9.85
CA LYS A 22 10.64 -3.12 -9.51
C LYS A 22 10.89 -3.18 -8.01
N VAL A 23 10.55 -2.14 -7.26
CA VAL A 23 10.76 -2.13 -5.80
C VAL A 23 9.83 -3.13 -5.12
N LEU A 24 8.58 -3.18 -5.54
CA LEU A 24 7.60 -4.13 -5.01
C LEU A 24 7.90 -5.58 -5.42
N GLU A 25 8.30 -5.80 -6.68
CA GLU A 25 8.69 -7.14 -7.17
C GLU A 25 9.95 -7.69 -6.49
N ASN A 26 10.83 -6.83 -5.97
CA ASN A 26 12.04 -7.24 -5.25
C ASN A 26 11.82 -7.34 -3.72
N ALA A 27 10.67 -6.93 -3.21
CA ALA A 27 10.39 -6.99 -1.79
C ALA A 27 10.25 -8.44 -1.32
N LYS A 28 10.96 -8.79 -0.23
CA LYS A 28 10.92 -10.13 0.37
C LYS A 28 10.42 -10.06 1.81
N CYS A 29 9.54 -10.98 2.18
CA CYS A 29 9.10 -11.19 3.56
C CYS A 29 9.63 -12.52 4.07
N LYS A 30 10.51 -12.48 5.08
CA LYS A 30 11.24 -13.67 5.60
C LYS A 30 11.81 -14.56 4.48
N GLY A 31 12.32 -13.96 3.40
CA GLY A 31 12.89 -14.66 2.24
C GLY A 31 11.90 -15.11 1.16
N HIS A 32 10.60 -14.87 1.35
CA HIS A 32 9.56 -15.15 0.35
C HIS A 32 9.26 -13.91 -0.50
N ASP A 33 9.13 -14.10 -1.80
CA ASP A 33 8.75 -13.03 -2.73
C ASP A 33 7.29 -12.60 -2.47
N ILE A 34 7.06 -11.29 -2.47
CA ILE A 34 5.71 -10.74 -2.40
C ILE A 34 5.16 -10.63 -3.83
N ASP A 35 4.16 -11.46 -4.14
CA ASP A 35 3.45 -11.35 -5.41
C ASP A 35 2.31 -10.33 -5.29
N VAL A 36 2.54 -9.12 -5.80
CA VAL A 36 1.51 -8.08 -5.90
C VAL A 36 0.74 -8.30 -7.20
N ASN A 37 -0.55 -8.63 -7.09
CA ASN A 37 -1.37 -8.85 -8.28
C ASN A 37 -1.57 -7.54 -9.09
N GLU A 38 -1.94 -7.67 -10.36
CA GLU A 38 -2.07 -6.51 -11.27
C GLU A 38 -3.11 -5.48 -10.79
N LYS A 39 -4.15 -5.92 -10.09
CA LYS A 39 -5.21 -5.04 -9.57
C LYS A 39 -4.65 -4.17 -8.44
N ASP A 40 -3.93 -4.76 -7.50
CA ASP A 40 -3.30 -4.04 -6.37
C ASP A 40 -2.20 -3.11 -6.88
N MET A 41 -1.43 -3.55 -7.87
CA MET A 41 -0.45 -2.69 -8.54
C MET A 41 -1.14 -1.49 -9.19
N GLY A 42 -2.32 -1.66 -9.78
CA GLY A 42 -3.12 -0.56 -10.32
C GLY A 42 -3.45 0.50 -9.27
N PHE A 43 -3.94 0.09 -8.10
CA PHE A 43 -4.24 1.02 -7.00
C PHE A 43 -2.98 1.72 -6.48
N ILE A 44 -1.87 0.99 -6.37
CA ILE A 44 -0.58 1.55 -5.96
C ILE A 44 -0.12 2.65 -6.92
N LEU A 45 -0.17 2.39 -8.22
CA LEU A 45 0.24 3.36 -9.23
C LEU A 45 -0.68 4.59 -9.26
N ASP A 46 -1.99 4.39 -9.12
CA ASP A 46 -2.95 5.49 -9.05
C ASP A 46 -2.67 6.39 -7.84
N CYS A 47 -2.51 5.82 -6.65
CA CYS A 47 -2.21 6.58 -5.43
C CYS A 47 -0.82 7.24 -5.48
N ALA A 48 0.18 6.59 -6.06
CA ALA A 48 1.49 7.18 -6.28
C ALA A 48 1.39 8.40 -7.20
N GLY A 49 0.61 8.29 -8.28
CA GLY A 49 0.33 9.40 -9.21
C GLY A 49 -0.36 10.58 -8.54
N GLU A 50 -1.40 10.33 -7.74
CA GLU A 50 -2.14 11.37 -7.00
C GLU A 50 -1.26 12.12 -5.99
N LEU A 51 -0.29 11.45 -5.38
CA LEU A 51 0.63 12.02 -4.38
C LEU A 51 1.96 12.50 -4.95
N GLY A 52 2.11 12.45 -6.27
CA GLY A 52 3.34 12.82 -6.98
C GLY A 52 4.57 12.04 -6.50
N ILE A 53 4.38 10.78 -6.14
CA ILE A 53 5.45 9.82 -5.81
C ILE A 53 5.99 9.30 -7.13
N LYS A 54 7.24 9.64 -7.47
CA LYS A 54 7.85 9.28 -8.75
C LYS A 54 8.79 8.08 -8.66
N SER A 55 9.32 7.86 -7.48
CA SER A 55 10.30 6.85 -7.15
C SER A 55 10.13 6.41 -5.70
N LYS A 56 10.81 5.32 -5.30
CA LYS A 56 10.81 4.87 -3.90
C LYS A 56 11.29 5.91 -2.91
N ASN A 57 12.21 6.78 -3.33
CA ASN A 57 12.78 7.82 -2.49
C ASN A 57 11.75 8.93 -2.19
N ASP A 58 10.66 9.01 -2.97
CA ASP A 58 9.57 9.94 -2.73
C ASP A 58 8.55 9.41 -1.72
N ILE A 59 8.60 8.12 -1.34
CA ILE A 59 7.77 7.53 -0.29
C ILE A 59 8.38 7.88 1.05
N THR A 60 8.13 9.11 1.50
CA THR A 60 8.58 9.59 2.81
C THR A 60 7.58 9.23 3.91
N LEU A 61 8.04 9.24 5.16
CA LEU A 61 7.16 9.11 6.34
C LEU A 61 5.98 10.08 6.33
N GLU A 62 6.16 11.26 5.72
CA GLU A 62 5.11 12.28 5.59
C GLU A 62 4.04 11.91 4.54
N LYS A 63 4.42 11.23 3.46
CA LYS A 63 3.48 10.83 2.39
C LYS A 63 2.79 9.49 2.67
N MET A 64 3.40 8.64 3.48
CA MET A 64 2.85 7.30 3.79
C MET A 64 1.41 7.33 4.33
N PRO A 65 1.01 8.26 5.23
CA PRO A 65 -0.37 8.30 5.72
C PRO A 65 -1.39 8.55 4.60
N CYS A 66 -1.13 9.54 3.73
CA CYS A 66 -2.01 9.80 2.58
C CYS A 66 -1.99 8.65 1.57
N PHE A 67 -0.83 8.04 1.35
CA PHE A 67 -0.71 6.90 0.44
C PHE A 67 -1.52 5.70 0.94
N SER A 68 -1.44 5.40 2.23
CA SER A 68 -2.19 4.31 2.87
C SER A 68 -3.70 4.58 2.87
N MET A 69 -4.10 5.82 3.17
CA MET A 69 -5.50 6.24 3.09
C MET A 69 -6.06 6.04 1.67
N CYS A 70 -5.34 6.53 0.65
CA CYS A 70 -5.74 6.38 -0.75
C CYS A 70 -5.92 4.91 -1.16
N LEU A 71 -5.01 4.02 -0.75
CA LEU A 71 -5.12 2.58 -1.04
C LEU A 71 -6.38 1.98 -0.41
N ILE A 72 -6.59 2.22 0.88
CA ILE A 72 -7.73 1.70 1.63
C ILE A 72 -9.06 2.23 1.04
N GLU A 73 -9.10 3.51 0.65
CA GLU A 73 -10.26 4.11 -0.01
C GLU A 73 -10.54 3.47 -1.38
N LYS A 74 -9.56 3.40 -2.28
CA LYS A 74 -9.74 2.85 -3.63
C LYS A 74 -10.09 1.36 -3.64
N GLN A 75 -9.64 0.63 -2.63
CA GLN A 75 -10.00 -0.78 -2.45
C GLN A 75 -11.39 -0.97 -1.83
N GLY A 76 -12.08 0.10 -1.42
CA GLY A 76 -13.42 0.02 -0.81
C GLY A 76 -13.40 -0.55 0.62
N LEU A 77 -12.30 -0.29 1.33
CA LEU A 77 -12.01 -0.79 2.67
C LEU A 77 -12.32 0.24 3.76
N ILE A 78 -13.17 1.22 3.46
CA ILE A 78 -13.66 2.23 4.39
C ILE A 78 -15.13 1.96 4.72
N ASP A 79 -15.47 2.04 5.99
CA ASP A 79 -16.83 1.96 6.50
C ASP A 79 -17.62 3.25 6.27
N HIS A 80 -18.93 3.20 6.49
CA HIS A 80 -19.82 4.36 6.31
C HIS A 80 -19.48 5.55 7.24
N ASP A 81 -18.74 5.31 8.32
CA ASP A 81 -18.31 6.34 9.27
C ASP A 81 -16.93 6.93 8.96
N GLY A 82 -16.37 6.56 7.81
CA GLY A 82 -15.07 7.03 7.32
C GLY A 82 -13.86 6.35 7.96
N THR A 83 -14.04 5.26 8.71
CA THR A 83 -12.93 4.49 9.30
C THR A 83 -12.56 3.24 8.48
N PRO A 84 -11.35 2.70 8.61
CA PRO A 84 -10.97 1.45 7.95
C PRO A 84 -11.79 0.25 8.43
N HIS A 85 -12.39 -0.48 7.50
CA HIS A 85 -13.15 -1.69 7.77
C HIS A 85 -12.21 -2.86 8.05
N LYS A 86 -12.00 -3.16 9.33
CA LYS A 86 -11.02 -4.14 9.81
C LYS A 86 -11.15 -5.50 9.13
N GLU A 87 -12.34 -6.09 9.12
CA GLU A 87 -12.58 -7.45 8.62
C GLU A 87 -12.26 -7.56 7.14
N LYS A 88 -12.69 -6.59 6.31
CA LYS A 88 -12.37 -6.56 4.88
C LYS A 88 -10.87 -6.43 4.62
N ILE A 89 -10.17 -5.63 5.43
CA ILE A 89 -8.72 -5.47 5.33
C ILE A 89 -8.01 -6.80 5.66
N LEU A 90 -8.45 -7.51 6.70
CA LEU A 90 -7.91 -8.82 7.06
C LEU A 90 -8.29 -9.92 6.06
N GLU A 91 -9.44 -9.83 5.40
CA GLU A 91 -9.82 -10.74 4.30
C GLU A 91 -8.92 -10.52 3.07
N MET A 92 -8.70 -9.27 2.68
CA MET A 92 -7.79 -8.94 1.57
C MET A 92 -6.38 -9.46 1.82
N GLU A 93 -5.87 -9.38 3.05
CA GLU A 93 -4.55 -9.93 3.40
C GLU A 93 -4.49 -11.46 3.27
N ALA A 94 -5.59 -12.16 3.60
CA ALA A 94 -5.65 -13.62 3.50
C ALA A 94 -5.53 -14.13 2.05
N ASP A 95 -5.95 -13.31 1.08
CA ASP A 95 -5.90 -13.61 -0.36
C ASP A 95 -4.48 -13.46 -0.96
N THR A 96 -3.50 -13.05 -0.16
CA THR A 96 -2.09 -12.98 -0.61
C THR A 96 -1.51 -14.38 -0.85
N LYS A 97 -0.44 -14.47 -1.66
CA LYS A 97 0.25 -15.75 -1.94
C LYS A 97 1.38 -16.08 -0.95
N LEU A 98 1.36 -15.45 0.22
CA LEU A 98 2.36 -15.67 1.25
C LEU A 98 2.17 -17.05 1.95
N PRO A 99 3.23 -17.64 2.52
CA PRO A 99 3.09 -18.83 3.35
C PRO A 99 2.17 -18.59 4.55
N GLU A 100 1.39 -19.61 4.96
CA GLU A 100 0.41 -19.49 6.04
C GLU A 100 1.01 -19.02 7.38
N GLU A 101 2.25 -19.43 7.70
CA GLU A 101 2.94 -18.95 8.91
C GLU A 101 3.19 -17.44 8.87
N LEU A 102 3.56 -16.90 7.70
CA LEU A 102 3.78 -15.47 7.51
C LEU A 102 2.46 -14.69 7.48
N LYS A 103 1.41 -15.25 6.84
CA LYS A 103 0.07 -14.67 6.87
C LYS A 103 -0.45 -14.55 8.30
N ALA A 104 -0.26 -15.58 9.14
CA ALA A 104 -0.69 -15.54 10.53
C ALA A 104 -0.01 -14.39 11.31
N ASP A 105 1.31 -14.21 11.10
CA ASP A 105 2.07 -13.11 11.71
C ASP A 105 1.59 -11.74 11.21
N ILE A 106 1.46 -11.55 9.89
CA ILE A 106 1.00 -10.30 9.27
C ILE A 106 -0.41 -9.97 9.76
N ARG A 107 -1.34 -10.94 9.67
CA ARG A 107 -2.73 -10.79 10.11
C ARG A 107 -2.82 -10.38 11.56
N LYS A 108 -2.03 -10.99 12.45
CA LYS A 108 -2.00 -10.63 13.87
C LYS A 108 -1.55 -9.19 14.05
N HIS A 109 -0.43 -8.79 13.46
CA HIS A 109 0.08 -7.43 13.56
C HIS A 109 -0.88 -6.40 12.97
N LEU A 110 -1.46 -6.70 11.81
CA LEU A 110 -2.43 -5.86 11.14
C LEU A 110 -3.70 -5.69 11.98
N SER A 111 -4.20 -6.77 12.58
CA SER A 111 -5.32 -6.72 13.52
C SER A 111 -5.00 -5.85 14.73
N ASP A 112 -3.84 -6.05 15.37
CA ASP A 112 -3.40 -5.28 16.55
C ASP A 112 -3.36 -3.77 16.21
N CYS A 113 -2.80 -3.40 15.05
CA CYS A 113 -2.76 -2.00 14.59
C CYS A 113 -4.14 -1.42 14.28
N LEU A 114 -5.02 -2.20 13.63
CA LEU A 114 -6.38 -1.76 13.29
C LEU A 114 -7.24 -1.59 14.54
N ASP A 115 -7.09 -2.45 15.55
CA ASP A 115 -7.80 -2.31 16.83
C ASP A 115 -7.37 -1.04 17.59
N GLU A 116 -6.07 -0.74 17.62
CA GLU A 116 -5.56 0.39 18.40
C GLU A 116 -5.74 1.75 17.71
N HIS A 117 -5.63 1.77 16.37
CA HIS A 117 -5.53 3.00 15.59
C HIS A 117 -6.61 3.16 14.52
N GLY A 118 -7.25 2.08 14.07
CA GLY A 118 -8.31 2.12 13.06
C GLY A 118 -9.45 3.09 13.39
N PRO A 119 -10.02 3.07 14.61
CA PRO A 119 -11.11 4.00 14.98
C PRO A 119 -10.73 5.49 14.91
N LYS A 120 -9.44 5.81 14.92
CA LYS A 120 -8.90 7.18 14.86
C LYS A 120 -8.51 7.60 13.44
N ALA A 121 -8.35 6.64 12.53
CA ALA A 121 -8.03 6.90 11.13
C ALA A 121 -9.31 7.30 10.39
N LYS A 122 -9.33 8.51 9.84
CA LYS A 122 -10.52 9.15 9.27
C LYS A 122 -10.25 9.54 7.82
N ALA A 123 -10.98 8.92 6.89
CA ALA A 123 -10.81 9.09 5.45
C ALA A 123 -11.18 10.51 4.97
N ASP A 124 -12.02 11.22 5.71
CA ASP A 124 -12.37 12.61 5.43
C ASP A 124 -11.31 13.62 5.91
N ASP A 125 -10.24 13.17 6.60
CA ASP A 125 -9.10 14.00 6.96
C ASP A 125 -8.25 14.30 5.71
N LYS A 126 -8.47 15.48 5.14
CA LYS A 126 -7.72 15.99 3.97
C LYS A 126 -6.21 16.10 4.18
N THR A 127 -5.74 16.08 5.43
CA THR A 127 -4.30 16.11 5.75
C THR A 127 -3.72 14.72 5.96
N CYS A 128 -4.57 13.69 6.00
CA CYS A 128 -4.25 12.28 6.26
C CYS A 128 -3.51 12.03 7.59
N LYS A 129 -3.43 13.03 8.48
CA LYS A 129 -2.71 12.90 9.76
C LYS A 129 -3.39 11.91 10.69
N SER A 130 -4.71 11.79 10.59
CA SER A 130 -5.49 10.79 11.32
C SER A 130 -5.03 9.35 11.02
N PHE A 131 -4.47 9.09 9.82
CA PHE A 131 -3.93 7.80 9.40
C PHE A 131 -2.48 7.56 9.85
N GLU A 132 -1.78 8.58 10.35
CA GLU A 132 -0.36 8.46 10.70
C GLU A 132 -0.08 7.37 11.76
N PRO A 133 -0.84 7.26 12.87
CA PRO A 133 -0.60 6.21 13.87
C PRO A 133 -0.81 4.81 13.30
N LEU A 134 -1.91 4.61 12.54
CA LEU A 134 -2.23 3.34 11.92
C LEU A 134 -1.14 2.94 10.91
N THR A 135 -0.80 3.85 10.01
CA THR A 135 0.21 3.63 8.96
C THR A 135 1.58 3.33 9.57
N THR A 136 1.97 4.06 10.61
CA THR A 136 3.24 3.84 11.30
C THR A 136 3.28 2.47 11.99
N CYS A 137 2.18 2.06 12.63
CA CYS A 137 2.08 0.74 13.25
C CYS A 137 2.25 -0.37 12.20
N ILE A 138 1.47 -0.30 11.13
CA ILE A 138 1.53 -1.28 10.02
C ILE A 138 2.93 -1.31 9.40
N HIS A 139 3.50 -0.15 9.08
CA HIS A 139 4.84 -0.08 8.48
C HIS A 139 5.92 -0.69 9.36
N LYS A 140 5.90 -0.44 10.68
CA LYS A 140 6.83 -1.07 11.63
C LYS A 140 6.68 -2.59 11.67
N SER A 141 5.45 -3.09 11.62
CA SER A 141 5.18 -4.52 11.52
C SER A 141 5.71 -5.12 10.22
N TYR A 142 5.51 -4.44 9.09
CA TYR A 142 6.10 -4.86 7.81
C TYR A 142 7.63 -4.84 7.86
N LEU A 143 8.29 -3.82 8.41
CA LEU A 143 9.75 -3.81 8.55
C LEU A 143 10.29 -4.95 9.43
N HIS A 144 9.51 -5.40 10.40
CA HIS A 144 9.87 -6.54 11.23
C HIS A 144 9.80 -7.87 10.47
N LEU A 145 8.84 -7.99 9.54
CA LEU A 145 8.55 -9.24 8.81
C LEU A 145 9.18 -9.27 7.41
N CYS A 146 9.43 -8.11 6.83
CA CYS A 146 9.79 -7.90 5.44
C CYS A 146 10.90 -6.87 5.35
N THR A 147 11.98 -7.23 4.67
CA THR A 147 13.17 -6.39 4.51
C THR A 147 13.49 -6.26 3.04
N GLU A 148 13.84 -5.04 2.60
CA GLU A 148 14.46 -4.85 1.29
C GLU A 148 15.83 -5.57 1.29
N HIS A 149 16.11 -6.34 0.24
CA HIS A 149 17.43 -6.90 -0.04
C HIS A 149 17.93 -6.40 -1.40
#